data_AF-A0A1G1LKU3-F1
#
_entry.id   AF-A0A1G1LKU3-F1
#
_cell.length_a   1.000
_cell.length_b   1.000
_cell.length_c   1.000
_cell.angle_alpha   90.00
_cell.angle_beta   90.00
_cell.angle_gamma   90.00
#
_symmetry.space_group_name_H-M   'P 1'
#
loop_
_entity.id
_entity.type
_entity.pdbx_description
1 polymer ?
#
loop_
_entity_poly.entity_id
_entity_poly.type
_entity_poly.pdbx_seq_one_letter_code
_entity_poly.pdbx_strand_id
1 'polypeptide(L)'
;MNNTKLEERTIYLSWQATDHGKRHIVAELVEKAPGQYSFRYIPGKDLEEAKKLGFNGYPAFPNLDQEYTGNAIDPFVMRLPARARADFNDLLKYWEIHNPSLSDFDLLAITGGKLRTDNFEFIDPHKTKRPNQFLTELAGFVYHADDKKLRNIPAGSELQLEREPKNQSDSYAVKVLYRGEPIGSIKRVHSQTICEELAKGKTVKAEVKDFAVNGVVNSILLKVTISG
;
A
#
# COMPACT_ATOMS: atom_id res chain seq x y z
N MET A 1 5.38 35.58 -13.46
CA MET A 1 5.67 34.15 -13.72
C MET A 1 5.19 33.38 -12.52
N ASN A 2 4.07 32.65 -12.64
CA ASN A 2 3.55 31.84 -11.54
C ASN A 2 4.48 30.64 -11.35
N ASN A 3 5.27 30.69 -10.29
CA ASN A 3 6.09 29.57 -9.85
C ASN A 3 5.17 28.55 -9.17
N THR A 4 4.42 27.78 -9.96
CA THR A 4 3.65 26.65 -9.43
C THR A 4 4.66 25.60 -9.02
N LYS A 5 5.09 25.64 -7.75
CA LYS A 5 5.91 24.60 -7.15
C LYS A 5 5.14 23.29 -7.33
N LEU A 6 5.62 22.40 -8.20
CA LEU A 6 5.07 21.05 -8.31
C LEU A 6 5.09 20.43 -6.92
N GLU A 7 3.94 19.92 -6.47
CA GLU A 7 3.86 19.26 -5.17
C GLU A 7 4.71 18.00 -5.19
N GLU A 8 5.62 17.91 -4.23
CA GLU A 8 6.43 16.71 -4.00
C GLU A 8 5.50 15.52 -3.69
N ARG A 9 5.82 14.37 -4.25
CA ARG A 9 5.06 13.13 -4.07
C ARG A 9 5.89 12.14 -3.28
N THR A 10 5.29 11.51 -2.28
CA THR A 10 5.98 10.57 -1.41
C THR A 10 5.26 9.24 -1.37
N ILE A 11 5.99 8.17 -1.61
CA ILE A 11 5.58 6.81 -1.27
C ILE A 11 6.55 6.25 -0.22
N TYR A 12 6.04 5.37 0.63
CA TYR A 12 6.80 4.78 1.72
C TYR A 12 7.26 3.39 1.36
N LEU A 13 8.49 3.05 1.74
CA LEU A 13 8.96 1.68 1.75
C LEU A 13 8.58 1.05 3.09
N SER A 14 7.76 0.01 3.03
CA SER A 14 7.43 -0.84 4.17
C SER A 14 8.25 -2.13 4.13
N TRP A 15 8.57 -2.66 5.30
CA TRP A 15 9.25 -3.94 5.47
C TRP A 15 8.57 -4.76 6.57
N GLN A 16 8.57 -6.09 6.40
CA GLN A 16 8.04 -7.06 7.37
C GLN A 16 9.10 -8.13 7.67
N ALA A 17 9.18 -8.58 8.91
CA ALA A 17 9.96 -9.77 9.24
C ALA A 17 9.32 -11.04 8.65
N THR A 18 10.13 -12.08 8.42
CA THR A 18 9.71 -13.33 7.77
C THR A 18 8.70 -14.16 8.58
N ASP A 19 8.55 -13.87 9.87
CA ASP A 19 7.64 -14.55 10.81
C ASP A 19 6.24 -13.93 10.87
N HIS A 20 5.86 -13.14 9.86
CA HIS A 20 4.52 -12.55 9.69
C HIS A 20 4.11 -11.50 10.73
N GLY A 21 5.07 -10.72 11.24
CA GLY A 21 4.83 -9.60 12.17
C GLY A 21 4.20 -8.35 11.56
N LYS A 22 4.15 -7.25 12.32
CA LYS A 22 3.70 -5.94 11.83
C LYS A 22 4.61 -5.45 10.68
N ARG A 23 4.05 -4.74 9.69
CA ARG A 23 4.83 -3.97 8.71
C ARG A 23 5.32 -2.66 9.34
N HIS A 24 6.59 -2.35 9.14
CA HIS A 24 7.23 -1.12 9.59
C HIS A 24 7.46 -0.21 8.39
N ILE A 25 7.11 1.07 8.51
CA ILE A 25 7.50 2.08 7.52
C ILE A 25 8.95 2.48 7.83
N VAL A 26 9.88 2.05 6.96
CA VAL A 26 11.33 2.17 7.22
C VAL A 26 11.99 3.29 6.42
N ALA A 27 11.42 3.66 5.27
CA ALA A 27 11.98 4.67 4.38
C ALA A 27 10.90 5.35 3.53
N GLU A 28 11.29 6.42 2.84
CA GLU A 28 10.49 7.11 1.84
C GLU A 28 11.24 7.26 0.52
N LEU A 29 10.50 7.12 -0.57
CA LEU A 29 10.89 7.57 -1.90
C LEU A 29 10.07 8.81 -2.24
N VAL A 30 10.76 9.90 -2.50
CA VAL A 30 10.17 11.20 -2.81
C VAL A 30 10.50 11.57 -4.24
N GLU A 31 9.49 11.91 -5.03
CA GLU A 31 9.66 12.59 -6.30
C GLU A 31 9.57 14.10 -6.06
N LYS A 32 10.71 14.78 -6.15
CA LYS A 32 10.84 16.23 -5.93
C LYS A 32 10.35 17.04 -7.13
N ALA A 33 10.58 16.50 -8.32
CA ALA A 33 10.10 16.98 -9.62
C ALA A 33 10.05 15.78 -10.59
N PRO A 34 9.35 15.85 -11.72
CA PRO A 34 9.32 14.76 -12.69
C PRO A 34 10.74 14.28 -13.05
N GLY A 35 11.04 13.00 -12.76
CA GLY A 35 12.35 12.40 -12.99
C GLY A 35 13.43 12.70 -11.94
N GLN A 36 13.14 13.45 -10.88
CA GLN A 36 14.06 13.74 -9.79
C GLN A 36 13.61 13.07 -8.50
N TYR A 37 14.37 12.06 -8.07
CA TYR A 37 14.00 11.22 -6.93
C TYR A 37 15.00 11.35 -5.79
N SER A 38 14.51 11.20 -4.56
CA SER A 38 15.33 10.95 -3.39
C SER A 38 14.79 9.79 -2.57
N PHE A 39 15.67 8.96 -2.05
CA PHE A 39 15.35 7.88 -1.13
C PHE A 39 16.10 8.08 0.17
N ARG A 40 15.41 7.96 1.31
CA ARG A 40 16.04 7.99 2.63
C ARG A 40 15.26 7.14 3.62
N TYR A 41 15.97 6.62 4.61
CA TYR A 41 15.33 5.99 5.75
C TYR A 41 14.71 7.03 6.66
N ILE A 42 13.62 6.66 7.34
CA ILE A 42 12.89 7.54 8.25
C ILE A 42 13.33 7.18 9.68
N PRO A 43 14.11 8.04 10.36
CA PRO A 43 14.48 7.79 11.75
C PRO A 43 13.23 7.75 12.63
N GLY A 44 13.17 6.77 13.53
CA GLY A 44 12.07 6.67 14.48
C GLY A 44 11.76 5.24 14.90
N LYS A 45 10.68 5.09 15.66
CA LYS A 45 10.27 3.83 16.29
C LYS A 45 10.16 2.67 15.30
N ASP A 46 9.53 2.88 14.15
CA ASP A 46 9.33 1.80 13.17
C ASP A 46 10.67 1.29 12.59
N LEU A 47 11.61 2.18 12.27
CA LEU A 47 12.94 1.79 11.78
C LEU A 47 13.75 1.07 12.88
N GLU A 48 13.72 1.55 14.12
CA GLU A 48 14.43 0.93 15.23
C GLU A 48 13.85 -0.44 15.61
N GLU A 49 12.53 -0.61 15.53
CA GLU A 49 11.89 -1.93 15.67
C GLU A 49 12.29 -2.87 14.53
N ALA A 50 12.26 -2.39 13.27
CA ALA A 50 12.65 -3.19 12.12
C ALA A 50 14.10 -3.69 12.24
N LYS A 51 15.04 -2.82 12.66
CA LYS A 51 16.45 -3.20 12.90
C LYS A 51 16.58 -4.33 13.90
N LYS A 52 15.84 -4.29 15.02
CA LYS A 52 15.82 -5.35 16.04
C LYS A 52 15.30 -6.69 15.51
N LEU A 53 14.45 -6.64 14.47
CA LEU A 53 13.90 -7.80 13.78
C LEU A 53 14.77 -8.27 12.59
N GLY A 54 15.96 -7.69 12.41
CA GLY A 54 16.92 -8.11 11.37
C GLY A 54 16.87 -7.29 10.08
N PHE A 55 16.22 -6.13 10.08
CA PHE A 55 16.28 -5.20 8.94
C PHE A 55 17.67 -4.57 8.80
N ASN A 56 18.30 -4.74 7.64
CA ASN A 56 19.66 -4.23 7.35
C ASN A 56 19.69 -3.17 6.21
N GLY A 57 18.54 -2.57 5.90
CA GLY A 57 18.40 -1.68 4.76
C GLY A 57 17.96 -2.40 3.47
N TYR A 58 17.58 -1.60 2.48
CA TYR A 58 17.38 -2.03 1.11
C TYR A 58 18.75 -2.32 0.45
N PRO A 59 18.94 -3.43 -0.29
CA PRO A 59 20.25 -3.85 -0.78
C PRO A 59 21.06 -2.79 -1.56
N ALA A 60 20.38 -1.99 -2.38
CA ALA A 60 21.02 -0.91 -3.15
C ALA A 60 21.35 0.35 -2.33
N PHE A 61 20.84 0.43 -1.10
CA PHE A 61 20.91 1.61 -0.24
C PHE A 61 21.31 1.21 1.20
N PRO A 62 22.51 0.64 1.41
CA PRO A 62 22.88 0.03 2.70
C PRO A 62 23.15 1.02 3.84
N ASN A 63 23.43 2.29 3.55
CA ASN A 63 23.68 3.31 4.57
C ASN A 63 22.35 3.93 5.02
N LEU A 64 21.97 3.65 6.27
CA LEU A 64 20.68 4.07 6.82
C LEU A 64 20.61 5.58 7.11
N ASP A 65 21.75 6.25 7.25
CA ASP A 65 21.83 7.67 7.60
C ASP A 65 22.00 8.58 6.37
N GLN A 66 22.04 7.99 5.18
CA GLN A 66 22.25 8.71 3.91
C GLN A 66 20.93 9.01 3.21
N GLU A 67 20.78 10.24 2.70
CA GLU A 67 19.83 10.55 1.64
C GLU A 67 20.47 10.26 0.28
N TYR A 68 19.86 9.35 -0.46
CA TYR A 68 20.24 9.01 -1.82
C TYR A 68 19.47 9.91 -2.78
N THR A 69 20.17 10.70 -3.59
CA THR A 69 19.55 11.65 -4.55
C THR A 69 19.96 11.31 -5.98
N GLY A 70 19.21 11.83 -6.96
CA GLY A 70 19.41 11.53 -8.39
C GLY A 70 18.40 10.48 -8.88
N ASN A 71 18.85 9.47 -9.61
CA ASN A 71 17.98 8.36 -10.04
C ASN A 71 17.77 7.33 -8.92
N ALA A 72 17.38 7.78 -7.72
CA ALA A 72 17.14 6.91 -6.56
C ALA A 72 16.02 5.88 -6.78
N ILE A 73 15.21 6.05 -7.84
CA ILE A 73 14.17 5.11 -8.23
C ILE A 73 14.71 3.87 -8.99
N ASP A 74 15.88 3.96 -9.63
CA ASP A 74 16.35 2.92 -10.58
C ASP A 74 16.40 1.51 -9.95
N PRO A 75 16.89 1.31 -8.71
CA PRO A 75 16.87 -0.01 -8.08
C PRO A 75 15.48 -0.58 -7.80
N PHE A 76 14.45 0.27 -7.81
CA PHE A 76 13.06 -0.10 -7.58
C PHE A 76 12.30 -0.40 -8.88
N VAL A 77 12.73 0.17 -10.01
CA VAL A 77 12.14 -0.12 -11.34
C VAL A 77 12.26 -1.61 -11.67
N MET A 78 13.32 -2.28 -11.21
CA MET A 78 13.51 -3.73 -11.36
C MET A 78 12.44 -4.58 -10.67
N ARG A 79 11.63 -3.98 -9.78
CA ARG A 79 10.50 -4.64 -9.10
C ARG A 79 9.20 -4.56 -9.91
N LEU A 80 9.18 -3.76 -10.98
CA LEU A 80 8.01 -3.53 -11.81
C LEU A 80 7.94 -4.56 -12.94
N PRO A 81 6.73 -4.93 -13.40
CA PRO A 81 6.57 -5.68 -14.63
C PRO A 81 7.19 -4.93 -15.82
N ALA A 82 7.98 -5.62 -16.65
CA ALA A 82 8.55 -5.01 -17.84
C ALA A 82 7.44 -4.55 -18.80
N ARG A 83 7.51 -3.30 -19.26
CA ARG A 83 6.52 -2.68 -20.17
C ARG A 83 6.39 -3.40 -21.52
N ALA A 84 7.44 -4.09 -21.94
CA ALA A 84 7.47 -4.86 -23.19
C ALA A 84 6.74 -6.22 -23.12
N ARG A 85 6.23 -6.62 -21.95
CA ARG A 85 5.48 -7.88 -21.83
C ARG A 85 4.21 -7.85 -22.67
N ALA A 86 3.89 -8.97 -23.31
CA ALA A 86 2.69 -9.10 -24.14
C ALA A 86 1.39 -8.86 -23.34
N ASP A 87 1.37 -9.19 -22.05
CA ASP A 87 0.23 -9.04 -21.14
C ASP A 87 0.25 -7.75 -20.30
N PHE A 88 1.15 -6.79 -20.61
CA PHE A 88 1.30 -5.58 -19.79
C PHE A 88 0.01 -4.78 -19.65
N ASN A 89 -0.77 -4.64 -20.74
CA ASN A 89 -2.05 -3.93 -20.69
C ASN A 89 -3.08 -4.63 -19.80
N ASP A 90 -3.06 -5.96 -19.72
CA ASP A 90 -3.98 -6.69 -18.84
C ASP A 90 -3.56 -6.55 -17.37
N LEU A 91 -2.26 -6.46 -17.09
CA LEU A 91 -1.76 -6.07 -15.76
C LEU A 91 -2.22 -4.65 -15.39
N LEU A 92 -2.16 -3.69 -16.31
CA LEU A 92 -2.64 -2.33 -16.04
C LEU A 92 -4.14 -2.31 -15.70
N LYS A 93 -4.97 -3.00 -16.48
CA LYS A 93 -6.41 -3.16 -16.18
C LYS A 93 -6.62 -3.82 -14.81
N TYR A 94 -5.86 -4.87 -14.50
CA TYR A 94 -5.91 -5.52 -13.20
C TYR A 94 -5.63 -4.53 -12.05
N TRP A 95 -4.76 -3.55 -12.23
CA TRP A 95 -4.47 -2.53 -11.23
C TRP A 95 -5.36 -1.27 -11.31
N GLU A 96 -6.45 -1.28 -12.07
CA GLU A 96 -7.30 -0.09 -12.36
C GLU A 96 -6.55 1.07 -13.06
N ILE A 97 -5.44 0.76 -13.74
CA ILE A 97 -4.63 1.75 -14.43
C ILE A 97 -5.16 1.91 -15.86
N HIS A 98 -5.69 3.09 -16.14
CA HIS A 98 -6.25 3.44 -17.45
C HIS A 98 -5.29 4.25 -18.33
N ASN A 99 -4.17 4.73 -17.76
CA ASN A 99 -3.13 5.47 -18.47
C ASN A 99 -1.87 4.60 -18.65
N PRO A 100 -1.60 4.06 -19.85
CA PRO A 100 -0.41 3.23 -20.09
C PRO A 100 0.92 4.00 -20.00
N SER A 101 0.87 5.32 -20.10
CA SER A 101 2.02 6.21 -20.01
C SER A 101 2.31 6.69 -18.58
N LEU A 102 1.76 6.04 -17.55
CA LEU A 102 2.07 6.39 -16.15
C LEU A 102 3.57 6.24 -15.86
N SER A 103 4.08 7.04 -14.91
CA SER A 103 5.47 6.97 -14.49
C SER A 103 5.77 5.68 -13.70
N ASP A 104 7.03 5.27 -13.62
CA ASP A 104 7.42 4.13 -12.78
C ASP A 104 7.14 4.40 -11.30
N PHE A 105 7.21 5.65 -10.88
CA PHE A 105 6.80 6.08 -9.53
C PHE A 105 5.31 5.78 -9.28
N ASP A 106 4.43 6.12 -10.22
CA ASP A 106 3.00 5.82 -10.11
C ASP A 106 2.76 4.31 -10.12
N LEU A 107 3.50 3.56 -10.93
CA LEU A 107 3.36 2.10 -10.99
C LEU A 107 3.82 1.45 -9.67
N LEU A 108 4.89 1.93 -9.04
CA LEU A 108 5.29 1.52 -7.68
C LEU A 108 4.22 1.87 -6.64
N ALA A 109 3.68 3.09 -6.69
CA ALA A 109 2.64 3.57 -5.79
C ALA A 109 1.37 2.69 -5.83
N ILE A 110 0.96 2.27 -7.02
CA ILE A 110 -0.28 1.51 -7.25
C ILE A 110 -0.09 0.02 -6.98
N THR A 111 1.03 -0.57 -7.44
CA THR A 111 1.25 -2.03 -7.38
C THR A 111 1.99 -2.49 -6.13
N GLY A 112 2.61 -1.55 -5.41
CA GLY A 112 3.46 -1.80 -4.26
C GLY A 112 4.81 -2.46 -4.57
N GLY A 113 5.10 -2.80 -5.84
CA GLY A 113 6.40 -3.36 -6.25
C GLY A 113 6.82 -4.59 -5.42
N LYS A 114 5.88 -5.44 -5.01
CA LYS A 114 6.15 -6.60 -4.15
C LYS A 114 6.86 -7.69 -4.93
N LEU A 115 7.93 -8.25 -4.36
CA LEU A 115 8.60 -9.44 -4.88
C LEU A 115 8.29 -10.64 -4.00
N ARG A 116 8.37 -11.85 -4.57
CA ARG A 116 8.23 -13.10 -3.79
C ARG A 116 9.48 -13.44 -2.99
N THR A 117 10.59 -12.80 -3.31
CA THR A 117 11.94 -13.10 -2.79
C THR A 117 12.35 -12.18 -1.64
N ASP A 118 11.53 -11.18 -1.31
CA ASP A 118 11.79 -10.26 -0.21
C ASP A 118 10.50 -9.82 0.48
N ASN A 119 10.64 -8.99 1.51
CA ASN A 119 9.53 -8.54 2.35
C ASN A 119 9.23 -7.05 2.19
N PHE A 120 9.61 -6.45 1.07
CA PHE A 120 9.38 -5.03 0.81
C PHE A 120 8.06 -4.77 0.08
N GLU A 121 7.41 -3.67 0.42
CA GLU A 121 6.26 -3.13 -0.32
C GLU A 121 6.29 -1.60 -0.29
N PHE A 122 6.09 -0.99 -1.45
CA PHE A 122 5.85 0.43 -1.60
C PHE A 122 4.39 0.78 -1.31
N ILE A 123 4.17 1.90 -0.66
CA ILE A 123 2.83 2.30 -0.22
C ILE A 123 2.65 3.80 -0.44
N ASP A 124 1.62 4.16 -1.21
CA ASP A 124 1.15 5.54 -1.29
C ASP A 124 0.19 5.84 -0.13
N PRO A 125 0.49 6.80 0.77
CA PRO A 125 -0.39 7.13 1.88
C PRO A 125 -1.62 7.97 1.45
N HIS A 126 -1.70 8.43 0.20
CA HIS A 126 -2.78 9.26 -0.34
C HIS A 126 -3.03 10.56 0.45
N LYS A 127 -2.01 11.09 1.15
CA LYS A 127 -2.15 12.24 2.07
C LYS A 127 -2.47 13.54 1.36
N THR A 128 -1.75 13.85 0.28
CA THR A 128 -1.86 15.13 -0.44
C THR A 128 -2.95 15.07 -1.52
N LYS A 129 -3.01 13.96 -2.25
CA LYS A 129 -4.01 13.69 -3.28
C LYS A 129 -4.78 12.45 -2.89
N ARG A 130 -5.95 12.65 -2.28
CA ARG A 130 -6.86 11.56 -1.95
C ARG A 130 -7.55 11.11 -3.23
N PRO A 131 -7.30 9.88 -3.70
CA PRO A 131 -7.96 9.41 -4.89
C PRO A 131 -9.41 9.07 -4.57
N ASN A 132 -10.30 9.24 -5.55
CA ASN A 132 -11.68 8.75 -5.44
C ASN A 132 -11.75 7.22 -5.55
N GLN A 133 -10.67 6.55 -5.95
CA GLN A 133 -10.56 5.10 -6.01
C GLN A 133 -9.11 4.66 -5.77
N PHE A 134 -8.90 3.63 -4.96
CA PHE A 134 -7.60 3.00 -4.79
C PHE A 134 -7.72 1.52 -4.42
N LEU A 135 -6.62 0.79 -4.54
CA LEU A 135 -6.53 -0.62 -4.19
C LEU A 135 -5.74 -0.78 -2.89
N THR A 136 -6.16 -1.72 -2.05
CA THR A 136 -5.44 -2.04 -0.80
C THR A 136 -5.63 -3.51 -0.44
N GLU A 137 -4.60 -4.16 0.10
CA GLU A 137 -4.79 -5.52 0.62
C GLU A 137 -5.45 -5.48 2.01
N LEU A 138 -6.37 -6.42 2.25
CA LEU A 138 -6.92 -6.65 3.58
C LEU A 138 -5.80 -7.07 4.54
N ALA A 139 -5.71 -6.41 5.69
CA ALA A 139 -4.73 -6.71 6.73
C ALA A 139 -5.35 -7.58 7.83
N GLY A 140 -4.52 -8.39 8.47
CA GLY A 140 -4.89 -9.14 9.69
C GLY A 140 -5.93 -10.24 9.49
N PHE A 141 -6.32 -10.58 8.27
CA PHE A 141 -7.41 -11.54 8.00
C PHE A 141 -7.20 -12.92 8.62
N VAL A 142 -5.94 -13.36 8.73
CA VAL A 142 -5.55 -14.61 9.40
C VAL A 142 -5.98 -14.68 10.87
N TYR A 143 -6.18 -13.53 11.54
CA TYR A 143 -6.62 -13.45 12.93
C TYR A 143 -8.14 -13.38 13.09
N HIS A 144 -8.88 -13.09 12.01
CA HIS A 144 -10.29 -12.74 12.07
C HIS A 144 -11.21 -13.79 11.45
N ALA A 145 -10.74 -14.54 10.44
CA ALA A 145 -11.57 -15.51 9.77
C ALA A 145 -10.80 -16.78 9.38
N ASP A 146 -11.50 -17.92 9.46
CA ASP A 146 -11.03 -19.18 8.89
C ASP A 146 -10.85 -19.02 7.37
N ASP A 147 -9.74 -19.54 6.87
CA ASP A 147 -9.41 -19.63 5.45
C ASP A 147 -10.59 -20.14 4.59
N LYS A 148 -11.33 -21.15 5.05
CA LYS A 148 -12.52 -21.66 4.34
C LYS A 148 -13.62 -20.61 4.21
N LYS A 149 -13.83 -19.78 5.22
CA LYS A 149 -14.83 -18.70 5.16
C LYS A 149 -14.38 -17.62 4.18
N LEU A 150 -13.10 -17.23 4.23
CA LEU A 150 -12.54 -16.21 3.35
C LEU A 150 -12.61 -16.61 1.87
N ARG A 151 -12.34 -17.88 1.54
CA ARG A 151 -12.44 -18.39 0.15
C ARG A 151 -13.84 -18.36 -0.43
N ASN A 152 -14.87 -18.33 0.41
CA ASN A 152 -16.26 -18.35 -0.03
C ASN A 152 -16.84 -16.96 -0.27
N ILE A 153 -16.04 -15.90 -0.11
CA ILE A 153 -16.46 -14.53 -0.41
C ILE A 153 -16.21 -14.27 -1.90
N PRO A 154 -17.25 -14.07 -2.74
CA PRO A 154 -17.04 -13.82 -4.16
C PRO A 154 -16.35 -12.49 -4.43
N ALA A 155 -15.55 -12.40 -5.51
CA ALA A 155 -15.13 -11.12 -6.06
C ALA A 155 -16.35 -10.25 -6.41
N GLY A 156 -16.24 -8.94 -6.22
CA GLY A 156 -17.34 -7.97 -6.30
C GLY A 156 -18.23 -7.92 -5.05
N SER A 157 -17.97 -8.72 -4.02
CA SER A 157 -18.73 -8.63 -2.76
C SER A 157 -18.50 -7.29 -2.07
N GLU A 158 -19.59 -6.59 -1.75
CA GLU A 158 -19.53 -5.38 -0.93
C GLU A 158 -19.14 -5.71 0.53
N LEU A 159 -18.32 -4.83 1.10
CA LEU A 159 -17.79 -4.93 2.45
C LEU A 159 -18.22 -3.70 3.26
N GLN A 160 -18.48 -3.94 4.54
CA GLN A 160 -18.79 -2.88 5.49
C GLN A 160 -17.49 -2.39 6.14
N LEU A 161 -17.37 -1.08 6.31
CA LEU A 161 -16.23 -0.43 6.96
C LEU A 161 -16.69 0.19 8.28
N GLU A 162 -16.06 -0.20 9.38
CA GLU A 162 -16.38 0.30 10.71
C GLU A 162 -15.14 0.93 11.35
N ARG A 163 -15.25 2.19 11.79
CA ARG A 163 -14.17 2.91 12.45
C ARG A 163 -14.02 2.42 13.90
N GLU A 164 -12.79 2.24 14.35
CA GLU A 164 -12.45 1.85 15.72
C GLU A 164 -11.67 2.96 16.46
N PRO A 165 -12.27 4.13 16.74
CA PRO A 165 -11.55 5.29 17.30
C PRO A 165 -10.94 5.05 18.69
N LYS A 166 -11.37 3.99 19.38
CA LYS A 166 -10.86 3.57 20.70
C LYS A 166 -9.74 2.51 20.61
N ASN A 167 -9.29 2.14 19.41
CA ASN A 167 -8.22 1.19 19.22
C ASN A 167 -6.91 1.79 19.79
N GLN A 168 -6.28 1.07 20.72
CA GLN A 168 -5.11 1.54 21.47
C GLN A 168 -3.85 1.63 20.61
N SER A 169 -3.80 0.90 19.48
CA SER A 169 -2.64 0.86 18.58
C SER A 169 -2.74 1.87 17.44
N ASP A 170 -3.96 2.13 16.96
CA ASP A 170 -4.23 3.02 15.83
C ASP A 170 -5.63 3.65 15.96
N SER A 171 -5.71 4.93 16.30
CA SER A 171 -6.98 5.67 16.41
C SER A 171 -7.73 5.84 15.09
N TYR A 172 -7.06 5.56 13.96
CA TYR A 172 -7.66 5.54 12.63
C TYR A 172 -8.04 4.13 12.17
N ALA A 173 -7.93 3.09 13.00
CA ALA A 173 -8.23 1.72 12.62
C ALA A 173 -9.63 1.61 12.00
N VAL A 174 -9.71 0.92 10.85
CA VAL A 174 -10.96 0.63 10.14
C VAL A 174 -11.07 -0.88 9.99
N LYS A 175 -12.04 -1.46 10.69
CA LYS A 175 -12.42 -2.88 10.59
C LYS A 175 -13.22 -3.10 9.31
N VAL A 176 -12.99 -4.24 8.68
CA VAL A 176 -13.68 -4.68 7.48
C VAL A 176 -14.56 -5.87 7.83
N LEU A 177 -15.85 -5.77 7.51
CA LEU A 177 -16.83 -6.83 7.75
C LEU A 177 -17.45 -7.31 6.44
N TYR A 178 -17.73 -8.61 6.38
CA TYR A 178 -18.53 -9.23 5.34
C TYR A 178 -19.78 -9.84 5.96
N ARG A 179 -20.97 -9.39 5.52
CA ARG A 179 -22.27 -9.82 6.08
C ARG A 179 -22.35 -9.69 7.61
N GLY A 180 -21.74 -8.64 8.17
CA GLY A 180 -21.71 -8.36 9.61
C GLY A 180 -20.61 -9.09 10.39
N GLU A 181 -19.84 -9.98 9.76
CA GLU A 181 -18.74 -10.70 10.40
C GLU A 181 -17.39 -10.04 10.12
N PRO A 182 -16.53 -9.79 11.12
CA PRO A 182 -15.19 -9.27 10.90
C PRO A 182 -14.31 -10.21 10.08
N ILE A 183 -13.68 -9.69 9.03
CA ILE A 183 -12.76 -10.47 8.17
C ILE A 183 -11.33 -9.93 8.15
N GLY A 184 -11.10 -8.75 8.73
CA GLY A 184 -9.79 -8.09 8.77
C GLY A 184 -9.94 -6.59 8.97
N SER A 185 -8.89 -5.86 8.59
CA SER A 185 -8.85 -4.40 8.70
C SER A 185 -8.18 -3.77 7.48
N ILE A 186 -8.45 -2.49 7.25
CA ILE A 186 -7.72 -1.69 6.26
C ILE A 186 -6.26 -1.53 6.74
N LYS A 187 -5.30 -1.57 5.80
CA LYS A 187 -3.91 -1.25 6.12
C LYS A 187 -3.84 0.11 6.80
N ARG A 188 -3.18 0.17 7.96
CA ARG A 188 -2.98 1.38 8.78
C ARG A 188 -2.70 2.65 7.98
N VAL A 189 -1.86 2.53 6.96
CA VAL A 189 -1.45 3.62 6.08
C VAL A 189 -2.61 4.26 5.28
N HIS A 190 -3.65 3.50 4.94
CA HIS A 190 -4.82 3.99 4.21
C HIS A 190 -6.01 4.27 5.15
N SER A 191 -5.99 3.74 6.37
CA SER A 191 -7.08 3.87 7.34
C SER A 191 -7.35 5.33 7.72
N GLN A 192 -6.31 6.16 7.81
CA GLN A 192 -6.45 7.60 8.05
C GLN A 192 -7.26 8.28 6.93
N THR A 193 -6.87 8.05 5.67
CA THR A 193 -7.57 8.60 4.49
C THR A 193 -9.06 8.22 4.51
N ILE A 194 -9.37 6.95 4.76
CA ILE A 194 -10.75 6.48 4.86
C ILE A 194 -11.51 7.16 6.00
N CYS A 195 -10.94 7.20 7.21
CA CYS A 195 -11.58 7.80 8.38
C CYS A 195 -11.92 9.27 8.15
N GLU A 196 -11.02 10.02 7.55
CA GLU A 196 -11.18 11.44 7.28
C GLU A 196 -12.21 11.70 6.17
N GLU A 197 -12.27 10.87 5.12
CA GLU A 197 -13.33 10.99 4.11
C GLU A 197 -14.71 10.66 4.68
N LEU A 198 -14.81 9.61 5.52
CA LEU A 198 -16.04 9.30 6.27
C LEU A 198 -16.43 10.46 7.20
N ALA A 199 -15.47 11.10 7.87
CA ALA A 199 -15.73 12.25 8.75
C ALA A 199 -16.24 13.49 7.99
N LYS A 200 -15.90 13.62 6.69
CA LYS A 200 -16.44 14.65 5.80
C LYS A 200 -17.85 14.33 5.29
N GLY A 201 -18.46 13.21 5.70
CA GLY A 201 -19.76 12.76 5.24
C GLY A 201 -19.75 12.13 3.85
N LYS A 202 -18.57 11.82 3.29
CA LYS A 202 -18.50 11.09 2.03
C LYS A 202 -18.88 9.63 2.22
N THR A 203 -19.40 9.04 1.16
CA THR A 203 -19.64 7.60 1.08
C THR A 203 -18.33 6.91 0.69
N VAL A 204 -17.88 5.98 1.52
CA VAL A 204 -16.74 5.10 1.22
C VAL A 204 -17.24 3.67 1.08
N LYS A 205 -17.04 3.09 -0.11
CA LYS A 205 -17.37 1.70 -0.41
C LYS A 205 -16.10 0.89 -0.50
N ALA A 206 -16.13 -0.34 0.00
CA ALA A 206 -15.10 -1.34 -0.24
C ALA A 206 -15.74 -2.58 -0.85
N GLU A 207 -15.08 -3.17 -1.83
CA GLU A 207 -15.46 -4.44 -2.43
C GLU A 207 -14.25 -5.35 -2.55
N VAL A 208 -14.48 -6.66 -2.53
CA VAL A 208 -13.41 -7.60 -2.83
C VAL A 208 -13.11 -7.54 -4.32
N LYS A 209 -11.88 -7.16 -4.68
CA LYS A 209 -11.43 -7.17 -6.07
C LYS A 209 -10.93 -8.52 -6.50
N ASP A 210 -10.02 -9.11 -5.72
CA ASP A 210 -9.36 -10.37 -6.08
C ASP A 210 -8.82 -11.12 -4.86
N PHE A 211 -8.56 -12.42 -5.03
CA PHE A 211 -7.95 -13.31 -4.05
C PHE A 211 -6.72 -13.99 -4.62
N ALA A 212 -5.61 -13.95 -3.88
CA ALA A 212 -4.50 -14.86 -4.14
C ALA A 212 -4.60 -16.07 -3.21
N VAL A 213 -4.84 -17.25 -3.77
CA VAL A 213 -4.88 -18.52 -3.04
C VAL A 213 -3.71 -19.40 -3.49
N ASN A 214 -2.75 -19.65 -2.58
CA ASN A 214 -1.63 -20.57 -2.80
C ASN A 214 -1.70 -21.68 -1.75
N GLY A 215 -2.67 -22.58 -1.89
CA GLY A 215 -2.97 -23.60 -0.88
C GLY A 215 -3.74 -23.07 0.33
N VAL A 216 -3.50 -21.81 0.74
CA VAL A 216 -4.27 -20.96 1.68
C VAL A 216 -4.47 -19.56 1.09
N VAL A 217 -5.43 -18.80 1.58
CA VAL A 217 -5.61 -17.37 1.26
C VAL A 217 -4.34 -16.62 1.68
N ASN A 218 -3.62 -16.11 0.69
CA ASN A 218 -2.35 -15.42 0.87
C ASN A 218 -2.52 -13.89 0.81
N SER A 219 -3.48 -13.41 0.01
CA SER A 219 -3.88 -12.01 0.01
C SER A 219 -5.31 -11.84 -0.48
N ILE A 220 -5.97 -10.78 0.00
CA ILE A 220 -7.28 -10.34 -0.46
C ILE A 220 -7.12 -8.89 -0.88
N LEU A 221 -7.27 -8.62 -2.17
CA LEU A 221 -7.19 -7.27 -2.71
C LEU A 221 -8.57 -6.63 -2.66
N LEU A 222 -8.64 -5.44 -2.06
CA LEU A 222 -9.85 -4.64 -1.96
C LEU A 222 -9.78 -3.49 -2.94
N LYS A 223 -10.92 -3.17 -3.56
CA LYS A 223 -11.12 -1.89 -4.24
C LYS A 223 -11.92 -0.98 -3.33
N VAL A 224 -11.37 0.20 -3.05
CA VAL A 224 -12.02 1.23 -2.26
C VAL A 224 -12.43 2.37 -3.19
N THR A 225 -13.69 2.78 -3.11
CA THR A 225 -14.24 3.91 -3.86
C THR A 225 -14.83 4.93 -2.90
N ILE A 226 -14.49 6.21 -3.11
CA ILE A 226 -14.94 7.35 -2.33
C ILE A 226 -15.79 8.23 -3.25
N SER A 227 -17.02 8.53 -2.81
CA SER A 227 -17.99 9.35 -3.56
C SER A 227 -18.73 10.28 -2.62
N GLY A 228 -19.02 11.49 -3.06
CA GLY A 228 -19.69 12.52 -2.26
C GLY A 228 -19.10 13.89 -2.53
#